data_AF-A0A0V1EW34-F1
#
_entry.id   AF-A0A0V1EW34-F1
#
_cell.length_a   1.000
_cell.length_b   1.000
_cell.length_c   1.000
_cell.angle_alpha   90.00
_cell.angle_beta   90.00
_cell.angle_gamma   90.00
#
_symmetry.space_group_name_H-M   'P 1'
#
loop_
_entity.id
_entity.type
_entity.pdbx_description
1 polymer ?
#
loop_
_entity_poly.entity_id
_entity_poly.type
_entity_poly.pdbx_seq_one_letter_code
_entity_poly.pdbx_strand_id
1 'polypeptide(L)'
;MAVWNVSSENVFDSNQMSSNTSQLVKMALMQKTEKSTAVKPLNSTVEQTVVKFEEPSTTSQPVAHSQEQKLSNRKRTLSQKSDAVSFKKALLEVRKFSVRGFRGEECRQQKEQIAVTLGAKPPKRPYVNYKELKVVRQLEKAKERERKTIKRMLTSKKRRKNLKKRRRLKKNMLKCY
;
A
#
# COMPACT_ATOMS: atom_id res chain seq x y z
N MET A 1 58.07 0.13 10.37
CA MET A 1 57.19 1.31 10.53
C MET A 1 57.12 1.98 9.17
N ALA A 2 55.97 1.93 8.49
CA ALA A 2 55.77 2.60 7.20
C ALA A 2 54.64 3.60 7.36
N VAL A 3 54.96 4.88 7.18
CA VAL A 3 54.05 6.02 7.27
C VAL A 3 53.60 6.33 5.86
N TRP A 4 52.29 6.30 5.60
CA TRP A 4 51.71 6.77 4.35
C TRP A 4 50.85 7.99 4.64
N ASN A 5 51.26 9.12 4.07
CA ASN A 5 50.56 10.38 4.12
C ASN A 5 50.43 10.86 2.65
N VAL A 6 49.22 10.86 2.09
CA VAL A 6 48.90 11.58 0.84
C VAL A 6 47.45 12.11 0.91
N SER A 7 47.38 13.45 0.96
CA SER A 7 46.38 14.43 0.51
C SER A 7 45.24 13.90 -0.38
N SER A 8 43.95 14.22 -0.18
CA SER A 8 43.20 15.50 -0.24
C SER A 8 42.24 15.48 -1.45
N GLU A 9 40.97 15.77 -1.17
CA GLU A 9 39.96 16.34 -2.07
C GLU A 9 39.43 15.51 -3.25
N ASN A 10 38.31 14.80 -3.00
CA ASN A 10 37.33 14.48 -4.03
C ASN A 10 36.13 15.43 -3.87
N VAL A 11 36.10 16.49 -4.67
CA VAL A 11 34.91 17.32 -4.88
C VAL A 11 34.00 16.62 -5.89
N PHE A 12 32.85 16.14 -5.41
CA PHE A 12 31.84 15.46 -6.22
C PHE A 12 31.00 16.50 -6.97
N ASP A 13 31.32 16.69 -8.26
CA ASP A 13 30.68 17.66 -9.14
C ASP A 13 29.27 17.18 -9.57
N SER A 14 28.23 17.86 -9.10
CA SER A 14 26.83 17.42 -9.23
C SER A 14 26.15 17.88 -10.53
N ASN A 15 26.89 18.46 -11.47
CA ASN A 15 26.30 19.18 -12.60
C ASN A 15 26.18 18.38 -13.91
N GLN A 16 26.49 17.08 -13.92
CA GLN A 16 26.41 16.24 -15.13
C GLN A 16 25.13 15.39 -15.28
N MET A 17 24.19 15.42 -14.33
CA MET A 17 23.01 14.53 -14.35
C MET A 17 21.72 15.14 -14.94
N SER A 18 21.69 16.43 -15.31
CA SER A 18 20.45 17.07 -15.83
C SER A 18 20.34 17.08 -17.36
N SER A 19 21.43 16.82 -18.10
CA SER A 19 21.43 16.86 -19.57
C SER A 19 20.87 15.60 -20.22
N ASN A 20 21.00 14.43 -19.58
CA ASN A 20 20.60 13.14 -20.17
C ASN A 20 19.09 12.84 -20.07
N THR A 21 18.40 13.33 -19.04
CA THR A 21 16.96 13.10 -18.86
C THR A 21 16.10 13.89 -19.86
N SER A 22 16.53 15.09 -20.24
CA SER A 22 15.83 15.93 -21.22
C SER A 22 15.93 15.38 -22.65
N GLN A 23 17.06 14.75 -22.99
CA GLN A 23 17.28 14.13 -24.31
C GLN A 23 16.41 12.88 -24.51
N LEU A 24 16.24 12.05 -23.48
CA LEU A 24 15.40 10.85 -23.51
C LEU A 24 13.91 11.16 -23.73
N VAL A 25 13.40 12.25 -23.15
CA VAL A 25 11.99 12.67 -23.33
C VAL A 25 11.74 13.19 -24.75
N LYS A 26 12.70 13.89 -25.37
CA LYS A 26 12.57 14.38 -26.75
C LYS A 26 12.53 13.25 -27.78
N MET A 27 13.30 12.17 -27.59
CA MET A 27 13.28 11.01 -28.50
C MET A 27 11.96 10.21 -28.44
N ALA A 28 11.35 10.10 -27.25
CA ALA A 28 10.09 9.37 -27.09
C ALA A 28 8.88 10.09 -27.72
N LEU A 29 8.95 11.42 -27.88
CA LEU A 29 7.86 12.19 -28.50
C LEU A 29 7.86 12.15 -30.03
N MET A 30 9.00 11.82 -30.67
CA MET A 30 9.15 11.84 -32.13
C MET A 30 8.78 10.53 -32.86
N GLN A 31 8.49 9.45 -32.14
CA GLN A 31 8.14 8.15 -32.76
C GLN A 31 6.63 7.93 -32.97
N LYS A 32 5.81 8.98 -32.83
CA LYS A 32 4.34 8.90 -32.87
C LYS A 32 3.69 9.64 -34.06
N THR A 33 4.31 9.59 -35.22
CA THR A 33 3.68 9.83 -36.53
C THR A 33 4.52 9.00 -37.50
N GLU A 34 4.09 7.83 -37.96
CA GLU A 34 3.38 7.68 -39.22
C GLU A 34 2.96 6.21 -39.35
N LYS A 35 1.65 5.94 -39.39
CA LYS A 35 1.10 4.70 -39.95
C LYS A 35 -0.20 5.05 -40.66
N SER A 36 -0.10 5.31 -41.95
CA SER A 36 -1.19 5.14 -42.91
C SER A 36 -0.69 5.46 -44.32
N THR A 37 -0.64 4.45 -45.19
CA THR A 37 -1.17 4.40 -46.58
C THR A 37 -0.30 3.60 -47.55
N ALA A 38 -1.01 2.98 -48.51
CA ALA A 38 -0.60 2.51 -49.83
C ALA A 38 -0.25 1.01 -49.99
N VAL A 39 -1.28 0.30 -50.45
CA VAL A 39 -1.27 -1.01 -51.11
C VAL A 39 -0.60 -0.92 -52.49
N LYS A 40 0.18 -1.95 -52.87
CA LYS A 40 0.38 -2.40 -54.26
C LYS A 40 0.52 -3.92 -54.29
N PRO A 41 -0.24 -4.68 -55.10
CA PRO A 41 0.00 -6.10 -55.29
C PRO A 41 0.89 -6.33 -56.52
N LEU A 42 1.91 -7.19 -56.38
CA LEU A 42 2.65 -7.74 -57.50
C LEU A 42 2.51 -9.27 -57.44
N ASN A 43 1.86 -9.80 -58.47
CA ASN A 43 1.46 -11.19 -58.55
C ASN A 43 2.64 -11.97 -59.13
N SER A 44 3.24 -12.87 -58.36
CA SER A 44 4.26 -13.81 -58.84
C SER A 44 3.85 -15.20 -58.42
N THR A 45 3.44 -15.97 -59.43
CA THR A 45 3.08 -17.38 -59.39
C THR A 45 4.25 -18.20 -58.86
N VAL A 46 4.11 -18.71 -57.64
CA VAL A 46 4.89 -19.84 -57.14
C VAL A 46 3.88 -20.90 -56.75
N GLU A 47 3.98 -22.08 -57.36
CA GLU A 47 3.16 -23.23 -57.02
C GLU A 47 3.42 -23.62 -55.56
N GLN A 48 2.48 -23.30 -54.68
CA GLN A 48 2.54 -23.64 -53.27
C GLN A 48 1.84 -24.99 -53.06
N THR A 49 2.63 -26.03 -52.81
CA THR A 49 2.12 -27.31 -52.30
C THR A 49 1.59 -27.10 -50.88
N VAL A 50 0.27 -27.13 -50.72
CA VAL A 50 -0.37 -27.06 -49.40
C VAL A 50 -0.27 -28.44 -48.74
N VAL A 51 0.72 -28.62 -47.87
CA VAL A 51 0.77 -29.76 -46.94
C VAL A 51 -0.10 -29.42 -45.73
N LYS A 52 -1.28 -30.03 -45.64
CA LYS A 52 -2.17 -29.90 -44.48
C LYS A 52 -1.60 -30.72 -43.32
N PHE A 53 -1.03 -30.05 -42.33
CA PHE A 53 -0.65 -30.67 -41.07
C PHE A 53 -1.82 -30.58 -40.09
N GLU A 54 -2.36 -31.72 -39.67
CA GLU A 54 -3.34 -31.76 -38.58
C GLU A 54 -2.61 -31.96 -37.25
N GLU A 55 -2.65 -30.92 -36.40
CA GLU A 55 -2.16 -31.02 -35.03
C GLU A 55 -3.14 -31.84 -34.17
N PRO A 56 -2.65 -32.75 -33.32
CA PRO A 56 -3.51 -33.45 -32.38
C PRO A 56 -4.07 -32.45 -31.36
N SER A 57 -5.39 -32.37 -31.28
CA SER A 57 -6.11 -31.47 -30.38
C SER A 57 -5.70 -31.72 -28.92
N THR A 58 -4.79 -30.89 -28.39
CA THR A 58 -4.74 -30.71 -26.94
C THR A 58 -5.82 -29.68 -26.61
N THR A 59 -6.93 -30.18 -26.05
CA THR A 59 -8.01 -29.35 -25.51
C THR A 59 -7.46 -28.46 -24.39
N SER A 60 -6.96 -27.28 -24.73
CA SER A 60 -6.79 -26.20 -23.77
C SER A 60 -8.02 -25.31 -23.84
N GLN A 61 -9.00 -25.62 -22.97
CA GLN A 61 -10.10 -24.71 -22.66
C GLN A 61 -9.51 -23.33 -22.31
N PRO A 62 -9.99 -22.21 -22.89
CA PRO A 62 -9.61 -20.90 -22.39
C PRO A 62 -10.16 -20.77 -20.96
N VAL A 63 -9.27 -20.78 -19.98
CA VAL A 63 -9.59 -20.46 -18.59
C VAL A 63 -9.95 -18.98 -18.53
N ALA A 64 -11.21 -18.68 -18.84
CA ALA A 64 -11.84 -17.44 -18.45
C ALA A 64 -11.86 -17.42 -16.92
N HIS A 65 -10.95 -16.67 -16.30
CA HIS A 65 -11.06 -16.30 -14.89
C HIS A 65 -12.17 -15.26 -14.71
N SER A 66 -13.39 -15.63 -15.07
CA SER A 66 -14.60 -15.05 -14.51
C SER A 66 -14.80 -15.70 -13.15
N GLN A 67 -14.21 -15.11 -12.10
CA GLN A 67 -14.67 -15.39 -10.75
C GLN A 67 -16.07 -14.81 -10.59
N GLU A 68 -17.07 -15.53 -11.11
CA GLU A 68 -18.44 -15.41 -10.63
C GLU A 68 -18.43 -15.81 -9.17
N GLN A 69 -18.52 -14.82 -8.28
CA GLN A 69 -18.87 -15.05 -6.89
C GLN A 69 -20.29 -15.59 -6.86
N LYS A 70 -20.43 -16.92 -6.90
CA LYS A 70 -21.62 -17.60 -6.36
C LYS A 70 -21.75 -17.15 -4.92
N LEU A 71 -22.62 -16.16 -4.68
CA LEU A 71 -23.11 -15.83 -3.36
C LEU A 71 -23.87 -17.08 -2.88
N SER A 72 -23.15 -18.00 -2.24
CA SER A 72 -23.77 -19.16 -1.62
C SER A 72 -24.78 -18.59 -0.64
N ASN A 73 -26.05 -18.87 -0.91
CA ASN A 73 -27.19 -18.41 -0.16
C ASN A 73 -27.16 -19.09 1.22
N ARG A 74 -26.27 -18.62 2.11
CA ARG A 74 -26.17 -19.11 3.47
C ARG A 74 -27.43 -18.61 4.16
N LYS A 75 -28.43 -19.50 4.26
CA LYS A 75 -29.65 -19.34 5.04
C LYS A 75 -29.37 -18.40 6.21
N ARG A 76 -29.88 -17.17 6.13
CA ARG A 76 -30.01 -16.30 7.28
C ARG A 76 -31.00 -17.01 8.18
N THR A 77 -30.52 -17.85 9.09
CA THR A 77 -31.36 -18.27 10.21
C THR A 77 -31.71 -16.97 10.92
N LEU A 78 -32.95 -16.55 10.71
CA LEU A 78 -33.64 -15.51 11.45
C LEU A 78 -33.55 -15.95 12.92
N SER A 79 -32.44 -15.62 13.58
CA SER A 79 -32.24 -15.97 14.98
C SER A 79 -33.22 -15.11 15.74
N GLN A 80 -34.25 -15.81 16.20
CA GLN A 80 -35.41 -15.34 16.92
C GLN A 80 -35.10 -14.18 17.87
N LYS A 81 -36.06 -13.27 17.87
CA LYS A 81 -36.22 -12.13 18.77
C LYS A 81 -35.94 -12.58 20.21
N SER A 82 -34.77 -12.26 20.72
CA SER A 82 -34.55 -12.12 22.15
C SER A 82 -34.31 -10.63 22.37
N ASP A 83 -35.19 -9.97 23.12
CA ASP A 83 -35.15 -8.53 23.38
C ASP A 83 -33.87 -8.08 24.13
N ALA A 84 -33.06 -9.05 24.58
CA ALA A 84 -31.71 -8.82 25.05
C ALA A 84 -30.73 -8.56 23.90
N VAL A 85 -30.32 -7.30 23.74
CA VAL A 85 -29.25 -6.91 22.83
C VAL A 85 -27.92 -7.47 23.33
N SER A 86 -27.43 -8.55 22.69
CA SER A 86 -26.07 -9.03 22.92
C SER A 86 -25.06 -7.94 22.58
N PHE A 87 -24.06 -7.73 23.43
CA PHE A 87 -23.00 -6.74 23.25
C PHE A 87 -22.33 -6.83 21.85
N LYS A 88 -22.16 -8.03 21.31
CA LYS A 88 -21.58 -8.24 19.97
C LYS A 88 -22.46 -7.66 18.85
N LYS A 89 -23.79 -7.76 18.98
CA LYS A 89 -24.75 -7.20 18.02
C LYS A 89 -24.76 -5.67 18.11
N ALA A 90 -24.82 -5.12 19.33
CA ALA A 90 -24.72 -3.68 19.56
C ALA A 90 -23.41 -3.10 18.97
N LEU A 91 -22.28 -3.76 19.20
CA LEU A 91 -20.98 -3.32 18.67
C LEU A 91 -20.96 -3.29 17.14
N LEU A 92 -21.55 -4.31 16.50
CA LEU A 92 -21.69 -4.35 15.04
C LEU A 92 -22.53 -3.19 14.52
N GLU A 93 -23.64 -2.87 15.19
CA GLU A 93 -24.52 -1.76 14.83
C GLU A 93 -23.83 -0.41 14.98
N VAL A 94 -23.16 -0.17 16.11
CA VAL A 94 -22.34 1.03 16.33
C VAL A 94 -21.31 1.18 15.23
N ARG A 95 -20.65 0.09 14.84
CA ARG A 95 -19.64 0.10 13.78
C ARG A 95 -20.22 0.33 12.38
N LYS A 96 -21.41 -0.19 12.08
CA LYS A 96 -22.12 0.13 10.83
C LYS A 96 -22.52 1.61 10.81
N PHE A 97 -23.02 2.10 11.95
CA PHE A 97 -23.43 3.49 12.13
C PHE A 97 -22.25 4.45 11.94
N SER A 98 -21.08 4.13 12.50
CA SER A 98 -19.88 4.96 12.36
C SER A 98 -19.46 5.17 10.91
N VAL A 99 -19.85 4.28 10.00
CA VAL A 99 -19.51 4.37 8.57
C VAL A 99 -20.57 5.10 7.73
N ARG A 100 -21.79 5.23 8.25
CA ARG A 100 -22.93 5.80 7.51
C ARG A 100 -22.71 7.26 7.08
N GLY A 101 -21.85 8.00 7.77
CA GLY A 101 -21.52 9.40 7.45
C GLY A 101 -20.47 9.59 6.35
N PHE A 102 -19.71 8.57 5.97
CA PHE A 102 -18.67 8.69 4.95
C PHE A 102 -19.23 8.53 3.54
N ARG A 103 -18.64 9.24 2.57
CA ARG A 103 -19.01 9.19 1.15
C ARG A 103 -17.81 8.79 0.29
N GLY A 104 -18.05 8.28 -0.91
CA GLY A 104 -17.00 7.93 -1.88
C GLY A 104 -16.03 6.85 -1.39
N GLU A 105 -14.74 7.06 -1.67
CA GLU A 105 -13.65 6.12 -1.36
C GLU A 105 -13.45 5.90 0.13
N GLU A 106 -13.65 6.92 0.96
CA GLU A 106 -13.54 6.80 2.42
C GLU A 106 -14.55 5.79 2.97
N CYS A 107 -15.78 5.81 2.45
CA CYS A 107 -16.81 4.83 2.81
C CYS A 107 -16.38 3.41 2.46
N ARG A 108 -15.73 3.20 1.31
CA ARG A 108 -15.23 1.89 0.86
C ARG A 108 -14.13 1.38 1.78
N GLN A 109 -13.13 2.22 2.07
CA GLN A 109 -12.02 1.88 2.97
C GLN A 109 -12.53 1.53 4.38
N GLN A 110 -13.50 2.29 4.91
CA GLN A 110 -14.08 1.99 6.21
C GLN A 110 -14.86 0.68 6.20
N LYS A 111 -15.68 0.42 5.17
CA LYS A 111 -16.38 -0.86 5.02
C LYS A 111 -15.43 -2.04 4.92
N GLU A 112 -14.33 -1.91 4.17
CA GLU A 112 -13.27 -2.91 4.09
C GLU A 112 -12.64 -3.17 5.47
N GLN A 113 -12.33 -2.13 6.23
CA GLN A 113 -11.81 -2.28 7.60
C GLN A 113 -12.80 -3.00 8.51
N ILE A 114 -14.10 -2.71 8.41
CA ILE A 114 -15.16 -3.46 9.11
C ILE A 114 -15.10 -4.92 8.73
N ALA A 115 -15.12 -5.22 7.44
CA ALA A 115 -15.12 -6.59 6.94
C ALA A 115 -13.89 -7.35 7.46
N VAL A 116 -12.70 -6.75 7.41
CA VAL A 116 -11.46 -7.38 7.90
C VAL A 116 -11.54 -7.73 9.39
N THR A 117 -12.07 -6.83 10.23
CA THR A 117 -12.22 -7.15 11.66
C THR A 117 -13.31 -8.19 11.93
N LEU A 118 -14.33 -8.29 11.07
CA LEU A 118 -15.30 -9.39 11.10
C LEU A 118 -14.72 -10.71 10.59
N GLY A 119 -13.43 -10.74 10.24
CA GLY A 119 -12.70 -11.92 9.81
C GLY A 119 -12.61 -12.08 8.29
N ALA A 120 -13.04 -11.09 7.50
CA ALA A 120 -12.80 -11.12 6.06
C ALA A 120 -11.29 -11.05 5.76
N LYS A 121 -10.88 -11.72 4.68
CA LYS A 121 -9.50 -11.68 4.21
C LYS A 121 -9.16 -10.27 3.71
N PRO A 122 -8.07 -9.64 4.16
CA PRO A 122 -7.66 -8.33 3.67
C PRO A 122 -7.28 -8.37 2.18
N PRO A 123 -7.41 -7.24 1.46
CA PRO A 123 -7.03 -7.16 0.06
C PRO A 123 -5.53 -7.46 -0.14
N LYS A 124 -5.20 -8.01 -1.31
CA LYS A 124 -3.81 -8.31 -1.67
C LYS A 124 -3.06 -6.99 -1.85
N ARG A 125 -1.85 -6.91 -1.31
CA ARG A 125 -0.97 -5.75 -1.50
C ARG A 125 -0.48 -5.68 -2.96
N PRO A 126 -0.30 -4.48 -3.52
CA PRO A 126 0.32 -4.34 -4.83
C PRO A 126 1.75 -4.89 -4.80
N TYR A 127 2.23 -5.32 -5.96
CA TYR A 127 3.62 -5.72 -6.11
C TYR A 127 4.53 -4.49 -5.94
N VAL A 128 5.63 -4.66 -5.20
CA VAL A 128 6.65 -3.63 -4.97
C VAL A 128 8.01 -4.30 -5.01
N ASN A 129 9.00 -3.66 -5.65
CA ASN A 129 10.37 -4.17 -5.66
C ASN A 129 10.92 -4.28 -4.23
N TYR A 130 11.60 -5.37 -3.92
CA TYR A 130 12.17 -5.60 -2.59
C TYR A 130 13.09 -4.46 -2.12
N LYS A 131 13.92 -3.91 -3.00
CA LYS A 131 14.85 -2.82 -2.63
C LYS A 131 14.09 -1.59 -2.17
N GLU A 132 13.03 -1.22 -2.88
CA GLU A 132 12.16 -0.08 -2.53
C GLU A 132 11.40 -0.34 -1.23
N LEU A 133 10.79 -1.52 -1.09
CA LEU A 133 10.07 -1.92 0.11
C LEU A 133 10.97 -1.88 1.36
N LYS A 134 12.23 -2.28 1.23
CA LYS A 134 13.22 -2.24 2.31
C LYS A 134 13.50 -0.81 2.76
N VAL A 135 13.67 0.12 1.81
CA VAL A 135 13.91 1.55 2.11
C VAL A 135 12.70 2.16 2.83
N VAL A 136 11.48 1.94 2.32
CA VAL A 136 10.25 2.45 2.95
C VAL A 136 10.10 1.94 4.38
N ARG A 137 10.32 0.65 4.63
CA ARG A 137 10.26 0.07 5.99
C ARG A 137 11.30 0.68 6.93
N GLN A 138 12.51 0.97 6.45
CA GLN A 138 13.54 1.60 7.28
C GLN A 138 13.13 3.02 7.68
N LEU A 139 12.58 3.80 6.75
CA LEU A 139 12.06 5.14 7.01
C LEU A 139 10.88 5.13 7.98
N GLU A 140 9.93 4.22 7.81
CA GLU A 140 8.80 4.04 8.74
C GLU A 140 9.28 3.69 10.15
N LYS A 141 10.24 2.77 10.28
CA LYS A 141 10.83 2.38 11.56
C LYS A 141 11.57 3.54 12.23
N ALA A 142 12.26 4.38 11.46
CA ALA A 142 12.91 5.59 11.98
C ALA A 142 11.86 6.59 12.50
N LYS A 143 10.83 6.89 11.71
CA LYS A 143 9.70 7.76 12.11
C LYS A 143 8.96 7.23 13.35
N GLU A 144 8.76 5.92 13.43
CA GLU A 144 8.10 5.32 14.59
C GLU A 144 8.96 5.45 15.87
N ARG A 145 10.28 5.24 15.77
CA ARG A 145 11.22 5.46 16.88
C ARG A 145 11.19 6.91 17.34
N GLU A 146 11.21 7.86 16.43
CA GLU A 146 11.11 9.29 16.74
C GLU A 146 9.80 9.62 17.48
N ARG A 147 8.65 9.17 16.95
CA ARG A 147 7.34 9.34 17.60
C ARG A 147 7.31 8.73 19.00
N LYS A 148 7.91 7.55 19.19
CA LYS A 148 8.02 6.88 20.50
C LYS A 148 8.89 7.70 21.46
N THR A 149 10.01 8.25 20.99
CA THR A 149 10.89 9.11 21.79
C THR A 149 10.18 10.38 22.23
N ILE A 150 9.52 11.08 21.31
CA ILE A 150 8.72 12.28 21.61
C ILE A 150 7.64 11.95 22.63
N LYS A 151 6.87 10.88 22.42
CA LYS A 151 5.82 10.45 23.36
C LYS A 151 6.41 10.17 24.75
N ARG A 152 7.55 9.48 24.84
CA ARG A 152 8.24 9.20 26.10
C ARG A 152 8.73 10.48 26.80
N MET A 153 9.25 11.45 26.05
CA MET A 153 9.66 12.74 26.60
C MET A 153 8.46 13.52 27.16
N LEU A 154 7.35 13.57 26.43
CA LEU A 154 6.13 14.24 26.86
C LEU A 154 5.54 13.61 28.14
N THR A 155 5.44 12.28 28.18
CA THR A 155 4.93 11.57 29.37
C THR A 155 5.87 11.70 30.56
N SER A 156 7.19 11.64 30.36
CA SER A 156 8.19 11.83 31.42
C SER A 156 8.13 13.25 32.00
N LYS A 157 8.04 14.29 31.15
CA LYS A 157 7.86 15.68 31.58
C LYS A 157 6.57 15.85 32.40
N LYS A 158 5.44 15.30 31.94
CA LYS A 158 4.17 15.32 32.69
C LYS A 158 4.30 14.62 34.05
N ARG A 159 4.93 13.45 34.10
CA ARG A 159 5.19 12.70 35.34
C ARG A 159 6.04 13.50 36.32
N ARG A 160 7.12 14.14 35.85
CA ARG A 160 8.01 14.97 36.69
C ARG A 160 7.28 16.19 37.28
N LYS A 161 6.43 16.86 36.48
CA LYS A 161 5.60 17.98 36.96
C LYS A 161 4.62 17.53 38.06
N ASN A 162 3.92 16.42 37.85
CA ASN A 162 2.98 15.86 38.83
C ASN A 162 3.68 15.46 40.14
N LEU A 163 4.86 14.84 40.07
CA LEU A 163 5.64 14.48 41.25
C LEU A 163 6.09 15.73 42.04
N LYS A 164 6.54 16.79 41.35
CA LYS A 164 6.87 18.07 41.99
C LYS A 164 5.67 18.71 42.68
N LYS A 165 4.48 18.68 42.05
CA LYS A 165 3.23 19.20 42.65
C LYS A 165 2.87 18.44 43.93
N ARG A 166 2.93 17.10 43.90
CA ARG A 166 2.69 16.25 45.09
C ARG A 166 3.68 16.53 46.22
N ARG A 167 4.97 16.71 45.91
CA ARG A 167 6.00 17.05 46.92
C ARG A 167 5.76 18.43 47.54
N ARG A 168 5.36 19.43 46.75
CA ARG A 168 5.00 20.77 47.27
C ARG A 168 3.78 20.71 48.19
N LEU A 169 2.73 19.99 47.78
CA LEU A 169 1.53 19.82 48.60
C LEU A 169 1.88 19.15 49.93
N LYS A 170 2.65 18.04 49.91
CA LYS A 170 3.11 17.36 51.12
C LYS A 170 3.93 18.32 52.02
N LYS A 171 4.87 19.10 51.45
CA LYS A 171 5.67 20.07 52.22
C LYS A 171 4.82 21.16 52.86
N ASN A 172 3.79 21.66 52.17
CA ASN A 172 2.88 22.66 52.72
C ASN A 172 2.04 22.09 53.87
N MET A 173 1.55 20.85 53.74
CA MET A 173 0.78 20.19 54.81
C MET A 173 1.63 19.93 56.07
N LEU A 174 2.89 19.55 55.91
CA LEU A 174 3.84 19.38 57.01
C LEU A 174 4.30 20.70 57.66
N LYS A 175 3.97 21.87 57.09
CA LYS A 175 4.35 23.19 57.63
C LYS A 175 3.24 23.83 58.47
N CYS A 176 2.05 23.23 58.48
CA CYS A 176 0.87 23.71 59.20
C CYS A 176 0.60 22.93 60.50
N TYR A 177 1.49 22.00 60.86
CA TYR A 177 1.60 21.37 62.16
C TYR A 177 2.92 21.83 62.79
#